data_AF-A0A496Z4H7-F1
#
_entry.id   AF-A0A496Z4H7-F1
#
_cell.length_a   1.000
_cell.length_b   1.000
_cell.length_c   1.000
_cell.angle_alpha   90.00
_cell.angle_beta   90.00
_cell.angle_gamma   90.00
#
_symmetry.space_group_name_H-M   'P 1'
#
loop_
_entity.id
_entity.type
_entity.pdbx_description
1 polymer ?
#
loop_
_entity_poly.entity_id
_entity_poly.type
_entity_poly.pdbx_seq_one_letter_code
_entity_poly.pdbx_strand_id
1 'polypeptide(L)'
;MGNNPEPKSIFSPAHLPTRFASGFTLLELVVVLTIIGFLVMIMTGVYSGEDDQKRFEQTREQMEEIRKALLGSDGTYASGQRRFAGYIADMGGLPALVDVLGTPGDTSDDQPEGLWDQGGLPDWEHKAASRTWMGWRGAYIEAPPGNVLKDGWGNPLVFSVANGDMTIKSYGADGAEDTGGETGFDEDITLIINNTEYLAPVAGRVTGFAPGNEANIRVLLYIASDGSEVALTMDVGVPSDGYFRFEPRDPAEPDPEPAGSGRKYASIPTGIRSIYAFDVTSPPASPSPMVFTVESTGNWIGEIEIQ
;
A
#
# COMPACT_ATOMS: atom_id res chain seq x y z
N MET A 1 -120.69 25.19 -6.68
CA MET A 1 -119.47 25.07 -7.52
C MET A 1 -118.31 24.82 -6.57
N GLY A 2 -117.55 23.73 -6.58
CA GLY A 2 -117.50 22.52 -7.42
C GLY A 2 -116.64 21.48 -6.71
N ASN A 3 -116.88 20.20 -7.03
CA ASN A 3 -116.19 19.01 -6.52
C ASN A 3 -114.76 18.84 -7.07
N ASN A 4 -113.97 18.02 -6.34
CA ASN A 4 -112.95 17.04 -6.81
C ASN A 4 -111.49 17.51 -7.09
N PRO A 5 -110.47 16.60 -7.12
CA PRO A 5 -109.89 15.78 -6.03
C PRO A 5 -108.33 15.87 -5.92
N GLU A 6 -107.74 15.05 -5.03
CA GLU A 6 -106.31 14.86 -4.68
C GLU A 6 -105.29 14.71 -5.85
N PRO A 7 -103.98 14.82 -5.54
CA PRO A 7 -103.07 13.75 -5.94
C PRO A 7 -102.33 13.06 -4.77
N LYS A 8 -102.49 11.74 -4.70
CA LYS A 8 -101.68 10.81 -3.90
C LYS A 8 -100.22 10.84 -4.36
N SER A 9 -99.28 11.20 -3.49
CA SER A 9 -97.85 11.06 -3.79
C SER A 9 -97.41 9.61 -3.60
N ILE A 10 -97.14 8.95 -4.72
CA ILE A 10 -96.50 7.64 -4.82
C ILE A 10 -94.99 7.87 -4.76
N PHE A 11 -94.35 7.66 -3.61
CA PHE A 11 -92.90 7.48 -3.54
C PHE A 11 -92.56 6.44 -2.48
N SER A 12 -92.30 5.21 -2.93
CA SER A 12 -91.53 4.21 -2.18
C SER A 12 -90.04 4.54 -2.34
N PRO A 13 -89.26 4.66 -1.25
CA PRO A 13 -87.81 4.70 -1.37
C PRO A 13 -87.29 3.28 -1.71
N ALA A 14 -86.60 3.17 -2.83
CA ALA A 14 -85.81 2.00 -3.18
C ALA A 14 -84.59 1.92 -2.23
N HIS A 15 -84.46 0.81 -1.50
CA HIS A 15 -83.26 0.51 -0.72
C HIS A 15 -82.13 0.09 -1.67
N LEU A 16 -81.07 0.91 -1.76
CA LEU A 16 -79.80 0.49 -2.34
C LEU A 16 -79.08 -0.43 -1.34
N PRO A 17 -78.59 -1.60 -1.76
CA PRO A 17 -77.78 -2.45 -0.88
C PRO A 17 -76.43 -1.76 -0.63
N THR A 18 -76.22 -1.30 0.59
CA THR A 18 -74.89 -0.95 1.11
C THR A 18 -74.02 -2.19 1.11
N ARG A 19 -72.94 -2.18 0.32
CA ARG A 19 -71.88 -3.18 0.43
C ARG A 19 -71.35 -3.14 1.88
N PHE A 20 -71.49 -4.24 2.60
CA PHE A 20 -70.81 -4.42 3.87
C PHE A 20 -69.30 -4.31 3.61
N ALA A 21 -68.69 -3.24 4.14
CA ALA A 21 -67.27 -3.26 4.40
C ALA A 21 -67.06 -4.33 5.47
N SER A 22 -66.57 -5.51 5.08
CA SER A 22 -66.05 -6.49 6.03
C SER A 22 -64.90 -5.82 6.77
N GLY A 23 -65.14 -5.44 8.02
CA GLY A 23 -64.09 -5.04 8.94
C GLY A 23 -63.19 -6.23 9.20
N PHE A 24 -61.87 -6.01 9.15
CA PHE A 24 -60.86 -7.02 9.49
C PHE A 24 -61.19 -7.66 10.83
N THR A 25 -61.19 -8.99 10.86
CA THR A 25 -61.40 -9.73 12.11
C THR A 25 -60.13 -9.66 12.96
N LEU A 26 -60.26 -9.74 14.28
CA LEU A 26 -59.09 -9.81 15.18
C LEU A 26 -58.16 -10.97 14.81
N LEU A 27 -58.73 -12.08 14.32
CA LEU A 27 -57.98 -13.25 13.89
C LEU A 27 -57.11 -12.94 12.66
N GLU A 28 -57.61 -12.17 11.72
CA GLU A 28 -56.88 -11.77 10.51
C GLU A 28 -55.69 -10.87 10.85
N LEU A 29 -55.87 -9.94 11.80
CA LEU A 29 -54.77 -9.10 12.27
C LEU A 29 -53.71 -9.92 13.02
N VAL A 30 -54.11 -10.90 13.84
CA VAL A 30 -53.17 -11.80 14.52
C VAL A 30 -52.41 -12.66 13.51
N VAL A 31 -53.08 -13.23 12.51
CA VAL A 31 -52.45 -14.05 11.47
C VAL A 31 -51.47 -13.21 10.64
N VAL A 32 -51.85 -12.01 10.23
CA VAL A 32 -50.96 -11.11 9.46
C VAL A 32 -49.73 -10.73 10.27
N LEU A 33 -49.89 -10.36 11.55
CA LEU A 33 -48.75 -10.04 12.41
C LEU A 33 -47.83 -11.25 12.63
N THR A 34 -48.39 -12.47 12.75
CA THR A 34 -47.59 -13.69 12.85
C THR A 34 -46.81 -14.00 11.58
N ILE A 35 -47.41 -13.79 10.39
CA ILE A 35 -46.73 -14.00 9.11
C ILE A 35 -45.63 -12.96 8.92
N ILE A 36 -45.88 -11.69 9.23
CA ILE A 36 -44.88 -10.62 9.15
C ILE A 36 -43.71 -10.92 10.10
N GLY A 37 -43.99 -11.32 11.35
CA GLY A 37 -42.93 -11.71 12.30
C GLY A 37 -42.05 -12.85 11.79
N PHE A 38 -42.66 -13.85 11.15
CA PHE A 38 -41.93 -14.97 10.56
C PHE A 38 -41.10 -14.54 9.33
N LEU A 39 -41.65 -13.68 8.48
CA LEU A 39 -40.95 -13.15 7.30
C LEU A 39 -39.73 -12.29 7.70
N VAL A 40 -39.86 -11.44 8.72
CA VAL A 40 -38.75 -10.63 9.24
C VAL A 40 -37.62 -11.51 9.77
N MET A 41 -37.95 -12.61 10.44
CA MET A 41 -36.97 -13.55 11.01
C MET A 41 -36.23 -14.37 9.94
N ILE A 42 -36.90 -14.71 8.83
CA ILE A 42 -36.25 -15.37 7.67
C ILE A 42 -35.33 -14.39 6.95
N MET A 43 -35.74 -13.13 6.82
CA MET A 43 -34.94 -12.10 6.13
C MET A 43 -33.58 -11.88 6.81
N THR A 44 -33.49 -11.88 8.14
CA THR A 44 -32.21 -11.63 8.84
C THR A 44 -31.12 -12.66 8.54
N GLY A 45 -31.47 -13.91 8.25
CA GLY A 45 -30.49 -14.98 7.96
C GLY A 45 -29.87 -14.95 6.56
N VAL A 46 -30.48 -14.23 5.61
CA VAL A 46 -29.95 -14.08 4.23
C VAL A 46 -28.97 -12.91 4.14
N TYR A 47 -29.06 -11.94 5.04
CA TYR A 47 -28.25 -10.72 5.00
C TYR A 47 -26.82 -10.89 5.55
N SER A 48 -26.56 -11.84 6.46
CA SER A 48 -25.25 -11.92 7.13
C SER A 48 -24.12 -12.36 6.19
N GLY A 49 -24.34 -13.39 5.36
CA GLY A 49 -23.29 -13.91 4.47
C GLY A 49 -22.90 -12.99 3.30
N GLU A 50 -23.84 -12.16 2.80
CA GLU A 50 -23.53 -11.15 1.77
C GLU A 50 -22.78 -9.95 2.34
N ASP A 51 -22.86 -9.71 3.66
CA ASP A 51 -22.18 -8.60 4.32
C ASP A 51 -20.70 -8.95 4.56
N ASP A 52 -20.41 -10.15 5.09
CA ASP A 52 -19.03 -10.57 5.34
C ASP A 52 -18.21 -10.71 4.05
N GLN A 53 -18.81 -11.20 2.97
CA GLN A 53 -18.13 -11.24 1.67
C GLN A 53 -17.73 -9.83 1.19
N LYS A 54 -18.58 -8.81 1.37
CA LYS A 54 -18.26 -7.43 1.01
C LYS A 54 -17.15 -6.88 1.88
N ARG A 55 -17.16 -7.17 3.18
CA ARG A 55 -16.11 -6.73 4.12
C ARG A 55 -14.78 -7.40 3.82
N PHE A 56 -14.78 -8.67 3.46
CA PHE A 56 -13.61 -9.38 2.97
C PHE A 56 -13.05 -8.71 1.71
N GLU A 57 -13.90 -8.41 0.73
CA GLU A 57 -13.50 -7.71 -0.50
C GLU A 57 -12.95 -6.31 -0.22
N GLN A 58 -13.61 -5.53 0.65
CA GLN A 58 -13.14 -4.21 1.11
C GLN A 58 -11.76 -4.30 1.78
N THR A 59 -11.56 -5.32 2.64
CA THR A 59 -10.27 -5.54 3.32
C THR A 59 -9.15 -5.77 2.31
N ARG A 60 -9.41 -6.63 1.31
CA ARG A 60 -8.44 -6.90 0.25
C ARG A 60 -8.17 -5.67 -0.61
N GLU A 61 -9.20 -4.90 -0.96
CA GLU A 61 -9.06 -3.66 -1.71
C GLU A 61 -8.22 -2.64 -0.94
N GLN A 62 -8.46 -2.47 0.37
CA GLN A 62 -7.69 -1.61 1.25
C GLN A 62 -6.21 -2.03 1.31
N MET A 63 -5.92 -3.33 1.47
CA MET A 63 -4.55 -3.85 1.47
C MET A 63 -3.83 -3.62 0.14
N GLU A 64 -4.52 -3.77 -0.99
CA GLU A 64 -3.96 -3.49 -2.31
C GLU A 64 -3.76 -1.98 -2.55
N GLU A 65 -4.62 -1.12 -2.00
CA GLU A 65 -4.41 0.33 -2.01
C GLU A 65 -3.13 0.71 -1.25
N ILE A 66 -2.92 0.12 -0.07
CA ILE A 66 -1.69 0.32 0.72
C ILE A 66 -0.47 -0.18 -0.05
N ARG A 67 -0.54 -1.37 -0.66
CA ARG A 67 0.54 -1.91 -1.52
C ARG A 67 0.86 -0.96 -2.67
N LYS A 68 -0.16 -0.44 -3.36
CA LYS A 68 -0.01 0.52 -4.45
C LYS A 68 0.57 1.85 -3.97
N ALA A 69 0.24 2.30 -2.76
CA ALA A 69 0.83 3.49 -2.16
C ALA A 69 2.32 3.30 -1.84
N LEU A 70 2.71 2.10 -1.40
CA LEU A 70 4.10 1.75 -1.10
C LEU A 70 4.96 1.59 -2.34
N LEU A 71 4.52 0.74 -3.28
CA LEU A 71 5.29 0.34 -4.46
C LEU A 71 5.05 1.24 -5.69
N GLY A 72 3.96 2.00 -5.68
CA GLY A 72 3.44 2.68 -6.86
C GLY A 72 2.48 1.81 -7.67
N SER A 73 1.74 2.43 -8.59
CA SER A 73 0.95 1.70 -9.57
C SER A 73 1.82 1.24 -10.74
N ASP A 74 1.79 -0.06 -11.02
CA ASP A 74 2.42 -0.64 -12.20
C ASP A 74 2.04 0.13 -13.48
N GLY A 75 3.05 0.51 -14.26
CA GLY A 75 2.85 0.84 -15.67
C GLY A 75 2.19 2.18 -15.99
N THR A 76 2.14 3.17 -15.08
CA THR A 76 1.64 4.51 -15.47
C THR A 76 2.67 5.26 -16.31
N TYR A 77 2.64 5.01 -17.62
CA TYR A 77 3.21 5.91 -18.62
C TYR A 77 2.32 7.14 -18.69
N ALA A 78 2.71 8.23 -18.02
CA ALA A 78 2.12 9.54 -18.27
C ALA A 78 2.97 10.24 -19.34
N SER A 79 2.38 10.56 -20.49
CA SER A 79 3.07 11.26 -21.58
C SER A 79 4.34 10.55 -22.11
N GLY A 80 4.40 9.22 -22.05
CA GLY A 80 5.53 8.43 -22.56
C GLY A 80 6.73 8.32 -21.61
N GLN A 81 6.66 8.88 -20.40
CA GLN A 81 7.67 8.69 -19.35
C GLN A 81 7.15 7.73 -18.28
N ARG A 82 7.98 6.74 -17.90
CA ARG A 82 7.69 5.85 -16.78
C ARG A 82 7.73 6.67 -15.49
N ARG A 83 6.59 6.81 -14.82
CA ARG A 83 6.54 7.42 -13.50
C ARG A 83 6.89 6.37 -12.45
N PHE A 84 8.00 6.59 -11.75
CA PHE A 84 8.21 5.98 -10.45
C PHE A 84 7.43 6.80 -9.44
N ALA A 85 6.39 6.19 -8.90
CA ALA A 85 5.53 6.75 -7.87
C ALA A 85 5.48 5.74 -6.72
N GLY A 86 5.01 6.19 -5.57
CA GLY A 86 4.92 5.38 -4.36
C GLY A 86 6.00 5.75 -3.35
N TYR A 87 5.67 5.48 -2.09
CA TYR A 87 6.47 5.87 -0.94
C TYR A 87 7.91 5.37 -1.05
N ILE A 88 8.13 4.11 -1.44
CA ILE A 88 9.48 3.52 -1.48
C ILE A 88 10.36 4.17 -2.56
N ALA A 89 9.78 4.54 -3.70
CA ALA A 89 10.54 5.18 -4.77
C ALA A 89 11.07 6.56 -4.35
N ASP A 90 10.26 7.28 -3.59
CA ASP A 90 10.49 8.67 -3.16
C ASP A 90 11.30 8.74 -1.86
N MET A 91 11.07 7.79 -0.94
CA MET A 91 11.68 7.75 0.40
C MET A 91 12.84 6.76 0.51
N GLY A 92 12.90 5.75 -0.36
CA GLY A 92 13.98 4.75 -0.36
C GLY A 92 13.85 3.65 0.69
N GLY A 93 12.70 3.51 1.33
CA GLY A 93 12.45 2.49 2.35
C GLY A 93 10.96 2.34 2.64
N LEU A 94 10.61 1.32 3.44
CA LEU A 94 9.27 1.19 4.01
C LEU A 94 9.03 2.32 5.01
N PRO A 95 7.77 2.79 5.17
CA PRO A 95 7.46 3.74 6.23
C PRO A 95 7.76 3.13 7.60
N ALA A 96 8.23 3.97 8.52
CA ALA A 96 8.32 3.58 9.91
C ALA A 96 6.92 3.27 10.44
N LEU A 97 6.83 2.24 11.28
CA LEU A 97 5.62 1.92 12.02
C LEU A 97 5.61 2.73 13.31
N VAL A 98 4.49 3.39 13.58
CA VAL A 98 4.29 4.28 14.73
C VAL A 98 3.17 3.72 15.60
N ASP A 99 3.45 3.55 16.89
CA ASP A 99 2.49 3.16 17.93
C ASP A 99 1.44 4.28 18.10
N VAL A 100 0.19 4.00 17.69
CA VAL A 100 -0.89 5.00 17.64
C VAL A 100 -1.67 5.09 18.96
N LEU A 101 -1.82 3.99 19.71
CA LEU A 101 -2.56 3.93 20.98
C LEU A 101 -1.63 4.06 22.20
N GLY A 102 -0.32 4.11 21.98
CA GLY A 102 0.69 4.56 22.93
C GLY A 102 1.00 3.55 24.02
N THR A 103 0.91 2.25 23.74
CA THR A 103 1.30 1.20 24.69
C THR A 103 2.71 0.72 24.36
N PRO A 104 3.75 1.14 25.12
CA PRO A 104 5.12 0.81 24.75
C PRO A 104 5.37 -0.70 24.68
N GLY A 105 5.71 -1.18 23.49
CA GLY A 105 5.97 -2.60 23.22
C GLY A 105 4.76 -3.40 22.75
N ASP A 106 3.59 -2.77 22.64
CA ASP A 106 2.51 -3.25 21.79
C ASP A 106 2.81 -2.84 20.34
N THR A 107 2.63 -3.77 19.41
CA THR A 107 2.80 -3.53 17.97
C THR A 107 1.53 -3.88 17.21
N SER A 108 0.43 -4.17 17.92
CA SER A 108 -0.84 -4.55 17.30
C SER A 108 -1.56 -3.36 16.67
N ASP A 109 -1.17 -2.14 17.04
CA ASP A 109 -1.73 -0.87 16.61
C ASP A 109 -0.71 0.01 15.89
N ASP A 110 0.49 -0.51 15.64
CA ASP A 110 1.54 0.13 14.88
C ASP A 110 1.05 0.45 13.45
N GLN A 111 1.09 1.73 13.06
CA GLN A 111 0.60 2.20 11.76
C GLN A 111 1.70 2.85 10.90
N PRO A 112 1.65 2.70 9.56
CA PRO A 112 2.58 3.35 8.64
C PRO A 112 2.16 4.81 8.36
N GLU A 113 2.12 5.66 9.39
CA GLU A 113 1.58 7.02 9.30
C GLU A 113 2.21 7.87 8.18
N GLY A 114 3.47 7.60 7.83
CA GLY A 114 4.18 8.23 6.71
C GLY A 114 3.44 8.16 5.36
N LEU A 115 2.47 7.25 5.20
CA LEU A 115 1.62 7.16 4.02
C LEU A 115 0.57 8.27 3.92
N TRP A 116 0.15 8.90 5.02
CA TRP A 116 -0.87 9.96 5.01
C TRP A 116 -0.50 11.23 5.79
N ASP A 117 0.43 11.12 6.74
CA ASP A 117 0.99 12.23 7.49
C ASP A 117 2.48 12.36 7.20
N GLN A 118 2.92 13.60 6.93
CA GLN A 118 4.33 13.88 6.71
C GLN A 118 5.11 13.76 8.03
N GLY A 119 4.53 14.20 9.15
CA GLY A 119 5.22 14.28 10.43
C GLY A 119 6.60 14.96 10.32
N GLY A 120 7.65 14.23 10.69
CA GLY A 120 9.05 14.68 10.62
C GLY A 120 9.81 14.29 9.35
N LEU A 121 9.13 13.76 8.33
CA LEU A 121 9.77 13.29 7.10
C LEU A 121 10.24 14.46 6.22
N PRO A 122 11.39 14.34 5.52
CA PRO A 122 11.92 15.39 4.67
C PRO A 122 10.94 15.81 3.57
N ASP A 123 10.90 17.10 3.23
CA ASP A 123 10.13 17.61 2.09
C ASP A 123 10.63 17.00 0.77
N TRP A 124 9.71 16.86 -0.20
CA TRP A 124 10.07 16.54 -1.57
C TRP A 124 10.90 17.65 -2.21
N GLU A 125 12.20 17.41 -2.34
CA GLU A 125 13.15 18.41 -2.83
C GLU A 125 14.18 17.86 -3.82
N HIS A 126 14.64 18.73 -4.72
CA HIS A 126 15.74 18.43 -5.62
C HIS A 126 17.06 18.46 -4.88
N LYS A 127 17.79 17.34 -4.88
CA LYS A 127 19.08 17.22 -4.23
C LYS A 127 20.21 17.55 -5.21
N ALA A 128 21.11 18.42 -4.78
CA ALA A 128 22.15 18.97 -5.65
C ALA A 128 23.21 17.94 -6.03
N ALA A 129 23.58 17.03 -5.13
CA ALA A 129 24.67 16.08 -5.36
C ALA A 129 24.22 14.94 -6.28
N SER A 130 23.04 14.37 -6.06
CA SER A 130 22.47 13.29 -6.87
C SER A 130 21.87 13.78 -8.18
N ARG A 131 21.44 15.06 -8.26
CA ARG A 131 20.62 15.60 -9.36
C ARG A 131 19.28 14.86 -9.51
N THR A 132 18.77 14.33 -8.41
CA THR A 132 17.46 13.66 -8.34
C THR A 132 16.58 14.35 -7.32
N TRP A 133 15.29 14.07 -7.39
CA TRP A 133 14.35 14.47 -6.36
C TRP A 133 14.07 13.29 -5.43
N MET A 134 13.90 13.58 -4.14
CA MET A 134 13.54 12.61 -3.10
C MET A 134 12.86 13.32 -1.93
N GLY A 135 12.23 12.56 -1.03
CA GLY A 135 11.50 13.09 0.12
C GLY A 135 10.00 12.81 0.04
N TRP A 136 9.25 13.30 1.02
CA TRP A 136 7.83 13.05 1.13
C TRP A 136 7.07 13.91 0.11
N ARG A 137 6.47 13.26 -0.90
CA ARG A 137 5.85 13.94 -2.06
C ARG A 137 4.39 14.37 -1.81
N GLY A 138 3.84 14.08 -0.64
CA GLY A 138 2.42 14.23 -0.36
C GLY A 138 1.86 12.97 0.27
N ALA A 139 0.61 13.05 0.72
CA ALA A 139 -0.12 11.88 1.17
C ALA A 139 -0.25 10.87 0.01
N TYR A 140 0.13 9.62 0.28
CA TYR A 140 0.08 8.51 -0.66
C TYR A 140 -1.25 7.75 -0.59
N ILE A 141 -1.95 7.83 0.56
CA ILE A 141 -3.34 7.42 0.76
C ILE A 141 -4.12 8.52 1.49
N GLU A 142 -5.45 8.43 1.47
CA GLU A 142 -6.28 9.30 2.31
C GLU A 142 -6.07 8.98 3.79
N ALA A 143 -5.98 10.02 4.63
CA ALA A 143 -5.80 9.83 6.07
C ALA A 143 -6.98 9.05 6.65
N PRO A 144 -6.73 7.88 7.27
CA PRO A 144 -7.80 7.04 7.77
C PRO A 144 -8.47 7.69 9.00
N PRO A 145 -9.78 7.47 9.20
CA PRO A 145 -10.49 7.98 10.38
C PRO A 145 -9.83 7.51 11.68
N GLY A 146 -9.42 8.45 12.51
CA GLY A 146 -8.76 8.15 13.79
C GLY A 146 -7.31 7.68 13.65
N ASN A 147 -6.66 7.93 12.51
CA ASN A 147 -5.26 7.56 12.22
C ASN A 147 -4.97 6.05 12.27
N VAL A 148 -6.00 5.22 12.12
CA VAL A 148 -5.86 3.76 12.14
C VAL A 148 -6.50 3.20 10.87
N LEU A 149 -5.70 2.49 10.07
CA LEU A 149 -6.22 1.72 8.95
C LEU A 149 -7.01 0.53 9.48
N LYS A 150 -8.21 0.33 8.95
CA LYS A 150 -9.13 -0.71 9.39
C LYS A 150 -9.50 -1.61 8.24
N ASP A 151 -9.83 -2.85 8.57
CA ASP A 151 -10.43 -3.79 7.65
C ASP A 151 -11.94 -3.53 7.46
N GLY A 152 -12.59 -4.36 6.64
CA GLY A 152 -14.02 -4.25 6.35
C GLY A 152 -14.93 -4.52 7.55
N TRP A 153 -14.45 -5.21 8.59
CA TRP A 153 -15.17 -5.43 9.84
C TRP A 153 -14.96 -4.30 10.85
N GLY A 154 -14.04 -3.38 10.55
CA GLY A 154 -13.71 -2.23 11.39
C GLY A 154 -12.61 -2.52 12.42
N ASN A 155 -11.96 -3.68 12.33
CA ASN A 155 -10.81 -4.03 13.14
C ASN A 155 -9.54 -3.34 12.58
N PRO A 156 -8.60 -2.90 13.42
CA PRO A 156 -7.32 -2.36 12.94
C PRO A 156 -6.55 -3.37 12.09
N LEU A 157 -5.92 -2.90 11.01
CA LEU A 157 -4.90 -3.67 10.30
C LEU A 157 -3.61 -3.68 11.12
N VAL A 158 -3.01 -4.85 11.24
CA VAL A 158 -1.75 -5.07 11.94
C VAL A 158 -0.60 -5.05 10.95
N PHE A 159 0.41 -4.23 11.23
CA PHE A 159 1.61 -4.11 10.41
C PHE A 159 2.82 -4.66 11.15
N SER A 160 3.70 -5.35 10.44
CA SER A 160 5.00 -5.74 10.98
C SER A 160 6.04 -5.76 9.87
N VAL A 161 7.29 -5.51 10.24
CA VAL A 161 8.43 -5.59 9.31
C VAL A 161 9.48 -6.53 9.87
N ALA A 162 9.81 -7.57 9.11
CA ALA A 162 10.84 -8.55 9.47
C ALA A 162 11.74 -8.81 8.27
N ASN A 163 13.06 -8.67 8.43
CA ASN A 163 14.05 -8.86 7.36
C ASN A 163 13.78 -8.02 6.08
N GLY A 164 13.12 -6.87 6.24
CA GLY A 164 12.68 -6.00 5.14
C GLY A 164 11.37 -6.42 4.49
N ASP A 165 10.76 -7.54 4.86
CA ASP A 165 9.42 -7.88 4.37
C ASP A 165 8.38 -7.21 5.27
N MET A 166 7.44 -6.47 4.66
CA MET A 166 6.30 -5.91 5.38
C MET A 166 5.13 -6.89 5.31
N THR A 167 4.57 -7.23 6.47
CA THR A 167 3.33 -8.01 6.57
C THR A 167 2.20 -7.08 7.00
N ILE A 168 1.09 -7.12 6.25
CA ILE A 168 -0.17 -6.45 6.55
C ILE A 168 -1.19 -7.55 6.84
N LYS A 169 -1.80 -7.53 8.01
CA LYS A 169 -2.72 -8.57 8.45
C LYS A 169 -4.06 -7.97 8.91
N SER A 170 -5.16 -8.61 8.52
CA SER A 170 -6.48 -8.44 9.14
C SER A 170 -6.82 -9.75 9.85
N TYR A 171 -7.34 -9.64 11.06
CA TYR A 171 -7.79 -10.76 11.89
C TYR A 171 -9.21 -11.23 11.53
N GLY A 172 -9.65 -11.01 10.29
CA GLY A 172 -10.97 -11.45 9.84
C GLY A 172 -12.15 -10.85 10.62
N ALA A 173 -13.26 -11.56 10.57
CA ALA A 173 -14.54 -11.14 11.14
C ALA A 173 -14.59 -11.21 12.67
N ASP A 174 -13.83 -12.11 13.28
CA ASP A 174 -13.79 -12.30 14.72
C ASP A 174 -12.82 -11.32 15.42
N GLY A 175 -11.90 -10.72 14.65
CA GLY A 175 -10.94 -9.74 15.13
C GLY A 175 -9.87 -10.35 16.05
N ALA A 176 -9.67 -11.67 15.98
CA ALA A 176 -8.65 -12.38 16.74
C ALA A 176 -7.59 -13.00 15.82
N GLU A 177 -6.35 -13.07 16.29
CA GLU A 177 -5.30 -13.73 15.51
C GLU A 177 -5.57 -15.23 15.37
N ASP A 178 -5.62 -15.71 14.13
CA ASP A 178 -5.76 -17.14 13.85
C ASP A 178 -4.54 -17.91 14.39
N THR A 179 -4.78 -18.74 15.41
CA THR A 179 -3.78 -19.65 15.99
C THR A 179 -3.84 -21.07 15.41
N GLY A 180 -4.68 -21.25 14.39
CA GLY A 180 -4.88 -22.46 13.62
C GLY A 180 -6.27 -23.05 13.82
N GLY A 181 -6.97 -23.28 12.72
CA GLY A 181 -8.23 -24.05 12.68
C GLY A 181 -9.48 -23.21 12.44
N GLU A 182 -9.32 -21.91 12.25
CA GLU A 182 -10.39 -21.05 11.76
C GLU A 182 -10.68 -21.33 10.28
N THR A 183 -11.93 -21.05 9.87
CA THR A 183 -12.36 -21.25 8.49
C THR A 183 -13.28 -20.13 8.05
N GLY A 184 -13.21 -19.74 6.77
CA GLY A 184 -14.14 -18.76 6.21
C GLY A 184 -13.73 -17.33 6.50
N PHE A 185 -14.65 -16.50 6.99
CA PHE A 185 -14.40 -15.07 7.20
C PHE A 185 -13.67 -14.75 8.51
N ASP A 186 -13.59 -15.72 9.42
CA ASP A 186 -12.81 -15.61 10.65
C ASP A 186 -11.31 -15.83 10.37
N GLU A 187 -10.92 -16.42 9.22
CA GLU A 187 -9.50 -16.61 8.87
C GLU A 187 -8.75 -15.27 8.68
N ASP A 188 -7.51 -15.22 9.21
CA ASP A 188 -6.56 -14.14 8.96
C ASP A 188 -6.35 -13.88 7.45
N ILE A 189 -6.50 -12.61 7.05
CA ILE A 189 -6.14 -12.15 5.70
C ILE A 189 -4.74 -11.55 5.78
N THR A 190 -3.79 -12.11 5.06
CA THR A 190 -2.39 -11.65 5.06
C THR A 190 -1.93 -11.20 3.67
N LEU A 191 -1.34 -10.01 3.60
CA LEU A 191 -0.60 -9.50 2.45
C LEU A 191 0.86 -9.25 2.84
N ILE A 192 1.79 -9.79 2.07
CA ILE A 192 3.23 -9.62 2.29
C ILE A 192 3.80 -8.82 1.13
N ILE A 193 4.54 -7.75 1.45
CA ILE A 193 5.36 -6.98 0.52
C ILE A 193 6.80 -7.42 0.75
N ASN A 194 7.31 -8.21 -0.19
CA ASN A 194 8.65 -8.78 -0.07
C ASN A 194 9.69 -7.71 -0.40
N ASN A 195 10.83 -7.76 0.27
CA ASN A 195 11.97 -6.90 0.00
C ASN A 195 12.44 -7.00 -1.46
N THR A 196 12.23 -8.15 -2.12
CA THR A 196 12.56 -8.37 -3.53
C THR A 196 11.64 -7.62 -4.49
N GLU A 197 10.51 -7.12 -4.04
CA GLU A 197 9.59 -6.32 -4.85
C GLU A 197 10.03 -4.85 -4.97
N TYR A 198 10.88 -4.39 -4.06
CA TYR A 198 11.25 -2.98 -3.97
C TYR A 198 12.75 -2.73 -3.74
N LEU A 199 13.56 -3.76 -3.57
CA LEU A 199 15.01 -3.70 -3.53
C LEU A 199 15.61 -4.49 -4.69
N ALA A 200 16.75 -4.03 -5.19
CA ALA A 200 17.40 -4.63 -6.34
C ALA A 200 18.92 -4.50 -6.31
N PRO A 201 19.65 -5.44 -6.96
CA PRO A 201 21.06 -5.26 -7.25
C PRO A 201 21.28 -4.27 -8.40
N VAL A 202 22.39 -3.52 -8.34
CA VAL A 202 22.83 -2.61 -9.40
C VAL A 202 24.25 -2.99 -9.80
N ALA A 203 24.49 -3.22 -11.09
CA ALA A 203 25.81 -3.58 -11.61
C ALA A 203 26.16 -2.78 -12.86
N GLY A 204 27.46 -2.63 -13.11
CA GLY A 204 27.99 -1.96 -14.27
C GLY A 204 29.48 -2.17 -14.43
N ARG A 205 30.10 -1.34 -15.26
CA ARG A 205 31.54 -1.36 -15.50
C ARG A 205 32.10 0.05 -15.54
N VAL A 206 33.16 0.31 -14.78
CA VAL A 206 33.92 1.56 -14.85
C VAL A 206 34.91 1.51 -16.01
N THR A 207 35.05 2.61 -16.75
CA THR A 207 36.02 2.76 -17.85
C THR A 207 36.83 4.05 -17.72
N GLY A 208 37.91 4.18 -18.50
CA GLY A 208 38.70 5.41 -18.57
C GLY A 208 39.80 5.56 -17.49
N PHE A 209 40.00 4.57 -16.62
CA PHE A 209 41.09 4.58 -15.64
C PHE A 209 42.38 3.93 -16.18
N ALA A 210 43.53 4.38 -15.66
CA ALA A 210 44.83 3.83 -16.01
C ALA A 210 45.06 2.46 -15.32
N PRO A 211 45.66 1.47 -16.01
CA PRO A 211 46.06 0.21 -15.38
C PRO A 211 46.97 0.47 -14.16
N GLY A 212 46.70 -0.19 -13.04
CA GLY A 212 47.37 0.01 -11.77
C GLY A 212 46.62 0.94 -10.79
N ASN A 213 45.59 1.65 -11.24
CA ASN A 213 44.77 2.52 -10.39
C ASN A 213 43.48 1.84 -9.87
N GLU A 214 43.28 0.55 -10.14
CA GLU A 214 42.06 -0.21 -9.80
C GLU A 214 41.62 -0.05 -8.33
N ALA A 215 42.59 -0.08 -7.41
CA ALA A 215 42.36 0.06 -5.98
C ALA A 215 41.92 1.47 -5.54
N ASN A 216 42.17 2.48 -6.38
CA ASN A 216 41.80 3.87 -6.13
C ASN A 216 40.43 4.23 -6.69
N ILE A 217 39.86 3.39 -7.53
CA ILE A 217 38.56 3.64 -8.13
C ILE A 217 37.48 3.52 -7.06
N ARG A 218 36.56 4.48 -7.05
CA ARG A 218 35.35 4.43 -6.23
C ARG A 218 34.16 4.56 -7.13
N VAL A 219 33.11 3.81 -6.81
CA VAL A 219 31.79 3.97 -7.41
C VAL A 219 30.87 4.48 -6.31
N LEU A 220 30.28 5.65 -6.52
CA LEU A 220 29.39 6.28 -5.56
C LEU A 220 27.98 6.33 -6.14
N LEU A 221 27.06 5.68 -5.45
CA LEU A 221 25.65 5.58 -5.81
C LEU A 221 24.82 6.39 -4.80
N TYR A 222 24.10 7.40 -5.28
CA TYR A 222 23.14 8.14 -4.48
C TYR A 222 21.79 7.43 -4.44
N ILE A 223 21.29 7.24 -3.23
CA ILE A 223 19.97 6.67 -2.94
C ILE A 223 19.17 7.62 -2.05
N ALA A 224 17.85 7.44 -2.04
CA ALA A 224 17.04 7.93 -0.95
C ALA A 224 17.16 6.93 0.22
N SER A 225 17.21 7.45 1.44
CA SER A 225 17.05 6.70 2.69
C SER A 225 16.21 7.57 3.61
N ASP A 226 15.01 7.12 3.97
CA ASP A 226 14.00 7.89 4.71
C ASP A 226 13.78 9.30 4.14
N GLY A 227 13.76 9.41 2.81
CA GLY A 227 13.57 10.67 2.08
C GLY A 227 14.80 11.58 2.03
N SER A 228 15.91 11.16 2.64
CA SER A 228 17.18 11.90 2.66
C SER A 228 18.18 11.35 1.64
N GLU A 229 19.05 12.23 1.15
CA GLU A 229 20.11 11.87 0.21
C GLU A 229 21.24 11.14 0.94
N VAL A 230 21.50 9.90 0.53
CA VAL A 230 22.59 9.08 1.06
C VAL A 230 23.48 8.60 -0.07
N ALA A 231 24.79 8.73 0.12
CA ALA A 231 25.81 8.22 -0.79
C ALA A 231 26.33 6.85 -0.33
N LEU A 232 26.14 5.84 -1.16
CA LEU A 232 26.77 4.53 -1.01
C LEU A 232 28.07 4.50 -1.81
N THR A 233 29.21 4.62 -1.12
CA THR A 233 30.52 4.51 -1.75
C THR A 233 31.04 3.08 -1.72
N MET A 234 31.39 2.52 -2.87
CA MET A 234 32.14 1.26 -2.97
C MET A 234 33.61 1.53 -2.64
N ASP A 235 34.04 1.12 -1.45
CA ASP A 235 35.36 1.49 -0.89
C ASP A 235 36.48 0.49 -1.19
N VAL A 236 36.16 -0.63 -1.85
CA VAL A 236 37.09 -1.73 -2.11
C VAL A 236 37.90 -1.58 -3.40
N GLY A 237 37.62 -0.60 -4.27
CA GLY A 237 38.19 -0.57 -5.62
C GLY A 237 37.42 -1.49 -6.59
N VAL A 238 37.87 -1.55 -7.84
CA VAL A 238 37.28 -2.41 -8.89
C VAL A 238 38.30 -3.45 -9.36
N PRO A 239 37.89 -4.55 -10.00
CA PRO A 239 38.84 -5.44 -10.68
C PRO A 239 39.41 -4.78 -11.94
N SER A 240 40.41 -5.40 -12.57
CA SER A 240 41.04 -4.88 -13.80
C SER A 240 40.09 -4.73 -14.98
N ASP A 241 38.97 -5.45 -14.98
CA ASP A 241 37.92 -5.30 -16.00
C ASP A 241 36.97 -4.14 -15.67
N GLY A 242 37.10 -3.49 -14.51
CA GLY A 242 36.26 -2.38 -14.07
C GLY A 242 34.87 -2.79 -13.59
N TYR A 243 34.57 -4.08 -13.48
CA TYR A 243 33.25 -4.54 -13.06
C TYR A 243 32.92 -4.08 -11.65
N PHE A 244 31.67 -3.67 -11.43
CA PHE A 244 31.17 -3.38 -10.10
C PHE A 244 29.73 -3.86 -9.90
N ARG A 245 29.37 -4.12 -8.64
CA ARG A 245 28.04 -4.54 -8.21
C ARG A 245 27.71 -4.10 -6.79
N PHE A 246 26.51 -3.55 -6.63
CA PHE A 246 25.81 -3.39 -5.37
C PHE A 246 24.79 -4.53 -5.29
N GLU A 247 24.88 -5.36 -4.26
CA GLU A 247 23.96 -6.49 -4.08
C GLU A 247 23.68 -6.76 -2.61
N PRO A 248 22.55 -7.40 -2.26
CA PRO A 248 22.33 -7.87 -0.91
C PRO A 248 23.45 -8.80 -0.44
N ARG A 249 23.79 -8.76 0.84
CA ARG A 249 24.75 -9.70 1.44
C ARG A 249 24.12 -11.10 1.51
N ASP A 250 24.83 -12.10 1.00
CA ASP A 250 24.56 -13.49 1.35
C ASP A 250 25.11 -13.75 2.77
N PRO A 251 24.28 -14.18 3.75
CA PRO A 251 24.74 -14.49 5.10
C PRO A 251 25.83 -15.57 5.16
N ALA A 252 25.97 -16.40 4.12
CA ALA A 252 27.02 -17.41 4.01
C ALA A 252 28.37 -16.85 3.56
N GLU A 253 28.45 -15.60 3.09
CA GLU A 253 29.69 -14.99 2.62
C GLU A 253 30.57 -14.44 3.79
N PRO A 254 31.91 -14.64 3.71
CA PRO A 254 32.84 -14.21 4.75
C PRO A 254 32.98 -12.67 4.82
N ASP A 255 33.19 -12.17 6.04
CA ASP A 255 33.51 -10.75 6.33
C ASP A 255 35.03 -10.56 6.45
N PRO A 256 35.67 -9.52 5.87
CA PRO A 256 35.09 -8.41 5.11
C PRO A 256 35.04 -8.60 3.59
N GLU A 257 34.33 -7.70 2.91
CA GLU A 257 34.29 -7.58 1.43
C GLU A 257 35.72 -7.67 0.85
N PRO A 258 35.99 -8.57 -0.11
CA PRO A 258 37.33 -8.71 -0.64
C PRO A 258 37.77 -7.43 -1.34
N ALA A 259 38.94 -6.91 -0.98
CA ALA A 259 39.53 -5.75 -1.63
C ALA A 259 39.69 -5.99 -3.13
N GLY A 260 39.34 -4.99 -3.94
CA GLY A 260 39.37 -5.03 -5.40
C GLY A 260 38.27 -5.87 -6.04
N SER A 261 37.29 -6.35 -5.28
CA SER A 261 36.21 -7.19 -5.82
C SER A 261 35.21 -6.43 -6.70
N GLY A 262 35.17 -5.10 -6.60
CA GLY A 262 34.10 -4.30 -7.19
C GLY A 262 32.74 -4.61 -6.57
N ARG A 263 32.67 -5.12 -5.34
CA ARG A 263 31.40 -5.44 -4.69
C ARG A 263 31.16 -4.53 -3.51
N LYS A 264 29.90 -4.17 -3.30
CA LYS A 264 29.40 -3.55 -2.07
C LYS A 264 28.10 -4.23 -1.67
N TYR A 265 28.02 -4.68 -0.42
CA TYR A 265 26.80 -5.26 0.11
C TYR A 265 25.79 -4.16 0.44
N ALA A 266 24.90 -3.90 -0.52
CA ALA A 266 23.81 -2.97 -0.39
C ALA A 266 22.69 -3.35 -1.36
N SER A 267 21.49 -3.51 -0.82
CA SER A 267 20.28 -3.63 -1.62
C SER A 267 19.81 -2.23 -1.99
N ILE A 268 19.55 -1.97 -3.27
CA ILE A 268 19.22 -0.64 -3.75
C ILE A 268 17.71 -0.50 -3.91
N PRO A 269 17.06 0.46 -3.24
CA PRO A 269 15.62 0.63 -3.39
C PRO A 269 15.26 1.08 -4.80
N THR A 270 14.13 0.59 -5.32
CA THR A 270 13.60 0.94 -6.64
C THR A 270 13.30 2.43 -6.76
N GLY A 271 13.35 2.96 -7.98
CA GLY A 271 13.13 4.38 -8.26
C GLY A 271 14.30 5.05 -8.96
N ILE A 272 14.27 6.38 -9.03
CA ILE A 272 15.30 7.17 -9.72
C ILE A 272 16.51 7.32 -8.80
N ARG A 273 17.69 6.93 -9.29
CA ARG A 273 18.97 6.97 -8.59
C ARG A 273 20.03 7.64 -9.45
N SER A 274 21.18 7.94 -8.87
CA SER A 274 22.28 8.44 -9.67
C SER A 274 23.63 7.92 -9.19
N ILE A 275 24.56 7.79 -10.12
CA ILE A 275 25.82 7.10 -9.87
C ILE A 275 26.96 7.76 -10.64
N TYR A 276 28.16 7.75 -10.08
CA TYR A 276 29.37 8.11 -10.77
C TYR A 276 30.58 7.32 -10.24
N ALA A 277 31.66 7.33 -11.02
CA ALA A 277 32.93 6.77 -10.62
C ALA A 277 34.02 7.86 -10.62
N PHE A 278 34.98 7.73 -9.71
CA PHE A 278 36.12 8.65 -9.59
C PHE A 278 37.36 7.95 -9.04
N ASP A 279 38.53 8.55 -9.25
CA ASP A 279 39.79 8.13 -8.62
C ASP A 279 39.99 8.92 -7.32
N VAL A 280 40.16 8.24 -6.18
CA VAL A 280 40.34 8.92 -4.87
C VAL A 280 41.57 9.83 -4.81
N THR A 281 42.56 9.61 -5.66
CA THR A 281 43.76 10.45 -5.72
C THR A 281 43.51 11.77 -6.45
N SER A 282 42.45 11.84 -7.25
CA SER A 282 42.06 13.00 -8.05
C SER A 282 40.54 13.16 -8.07
N PRO A 283 39.88 13.40 -6.92
CA PRO A 283 38.42 13.46 -6.86
C PRO A 283 37.87 14.66 -7.66
N PRO A 284 36.73 14.51 -8.36
CA PRO A 284 36.17 15.58 -9.17
C PRO A 284 35.66 16.72 -8.28
N ALA A 285 36.03 17.96 -8.63
CA ALA A 285 35.55 19.15 -7.94
C ALA A 285 34.05 19.42 -8.19
N SER A 286 33.49 18.86 -9.26
CA SER A 286 32.07 18.99 -9.62
C SER A 286 31.59 17.71 -10.32
N PRO A 287 31.13 16.70 -9.56
CA PRO A 287 30.71 15.43 -10.14
C PRO A 287 29.47 15.63 -11.04
N SER A 288 29.40 14.81 -12.07
CA SER A 288 28.31 14.73 -13.04
C SER A 288 27.70 13.34 -13.06
N PRO A 289 26.94 12.94 -12.02
CA PRO A 289 26.41 11.60 -11.94
C PRO A 289 25.42 11.30 -13.06
N MET A 290 25.47 10.06 -13.53
CA MET A 290 24.48 9.50 -14.43
C MET A 290 23.21 9.20 -13.64
N VAL A 291 22.09 9.77 -14.07
CA VAL A 291 20.77 9.46 -13.52
C VAL A 291 20.19 8.26 -14.24
N PHE A 292 19.70 7.29 -13.47
CA PHE A 292 19.12 6.07 -13.99
C PHE A 292 17.96 5.61 -13.10
N THR A 293 17.31 4.56 -13.53
CA THR A 293 16.18 3.95 -12.85
C THR A 293 16.59 2.59 -12.31
N VAL A 294 16.21 2.29 -11.07
CA VAL A 294 16.34 0.98 -10.44
C VAL A 294 14.98 0.27 -10.40
N GLU A 295 14.98 -0.99 -10.81
CA GLU A 295 13.82 -1.88 -10.86
C GLU A 295 14.09 -3.12 -10.03
N SER A 296 13.05 -3.72 -9.44
CA SER A 296 13.16 -4.89 -8.55
C SER A 296 13.83 -6.10 -9.19
N THR A 297 13.79 -6.21 -10.52
CA THR A 297 14.44 -7.28 -11.29
C THR A 297 15.96 -7.14 -11.37
N GLY A 298 16.54 -6.04 -10.89
CA GLY A 298 17.96 -5.73 -10.99
C GLY A 298 18.31 -4.93 -12.24
N ASN A 299 19.41 -4.19 -12.17
CA ASN A 299 19.81 -3.25 -13.22
C ASN A 299 21.26 -3.45 -13.64
N TRP A 300 21.45 -3.70 -14.95
CA TRP A 300 22.73 -3.52 -15.62
C TRP A 300 22.78 -2.12 -16.25
N ILE A 301 23.63 -1.25 -15.74
CA ILE A 301 23.67 0.15 -16.17
C ILE A 301 24.65 0.41 -17.33
N GLY A 302 25.38 -0.62 -17.77
CA GLY A 302 26.39 -0.50 -18.82
C GLY A 302 27.72 0.03 -18.32
N GLU A 303 28.36 0.88 -19.13
CA GLU A 303 29.67 1.46 -18.83
C GLU A 303 29.53 2.89 -18.27
N ILE A 304 30.27 3.18 -17.21
CA ILE A 304 30.41 4.52 -16.64
C ILE A 304 31.87 4.98 -16.79
N GLU A 305 32.07 6.10 -17.46
CA GLU A 305 33.40 6.71 -17.58
C GLU A 305 33.79 7.39 -16.26
N ILE A 306 35.06 7.24 -15.87
CA ILE A 306 35.62 7.90 -14.69
C ILE A 306 35.62 9.43 -14.86
N GLN A 307 35.33 10.13 -13.76
CA GLN A 307 35.26 11.59 -13.70
C GLN A 307 36.43 12.21 -12.96
#